data_AF-A0A6P6WIK3-F1
#
_entry.id   AF-A0A6P6WIK3-F1
#
_cell.length_a   1.000
_cell.length_b   1.000
_cell.length_c   1.000
_cell.angle_alpha   90.00
_cell.angle_beta   90.00
_cell.angle_gamma   90.00
#
_symmetry.space_group_name_H-M   'P 1'
#
loop_
_entity.id
_entity.type
_entity.pdbx_description
1 polymer ?
#
loop_
_entity_poly.entity_id
_entity_poly.type
_entity_poly.pdbx_seq_one_letter_code
_entity_poly.pdbx_strand_id
1 'polypeptide(L)' 'MAKQFVAVFLMCMVVVAAVHIHKAEATTAQQFSDCYNSCYNGCYQDGKGIGSTFCEMKCDADCVAKETKAKLLGE' A
#
# COMPACT_ATOMS: atom_id res chain seq x y z
N MET A 1 -2.92 -29.05 -31.63
CA MET A 1 -2.77 -29.23 -30.17
C MET A 1 -1.87 -28.18 -29.52
N ALA A 2 -0.60 -28.01 -29.91
CA ALA A 2 0.33 -27.05 -29.27
C ALA A 2 -0.17 -25.59 -29.20
N LYS A 3 -0.76 -25.06 -30.29
CA LYS A 3 -1.36 -23.71 -30.29
C LYS A 3 -2.44 -23.50 -29.23
N GLN A 4 -3.23 -24.54 -28.94
CA GLN A 4 -4.32 -24.47 -27.98
C GLN A 4 -3.78 -24.46 -26.53
N PHE A 5 -2.71 -25.22 -26.27
CA PHE A 5 -2.01 -25.20 -24.99
C PHE A 5 -1.30 -23.86 -24.72
N VAL A 6 -0.65 -23.28 -25.74
CA VAL A 6 0.01 -21.96 -25.61
C VAL A 6 -1.00 -20.87 -25.29
N ALA A 7 -2.17 -20.88 -25.94
CA ALA A 7 -3.23 -19.90 -25.69
C ALA A 7 -3.76 -19.96 -24.24
N VAL A 8 -4.02 -21.18 -23.73
CA VAL A 8 -4.47 -21.39 -22.35
C VAL A 8 -3.40 -20.94 -21.35
N PHE A 9 -2.14 -21.29 -21.60
CA PHE A 9 -1.04 -20.92 -20.72
C PHE A 9 -0.85 -19.40 -20.62
N LEU A 10 -0.92 -18.68 -21.75
CA LEU A 10 -0.86 -17.22 -21.77
C LEU A 10 -2.04 -16.59 -21.00
N MET A 11 -3.25 -17.11 -21.18
CA MET A 11 -4.41 -16.64 -20.40
C MET A 11 -4.21 -16.86 -18.90
N CYS A 12 -3.68 -18.02 -18.49
CA CYS A 12 -3.37 -18.27 -17.08
C CYS A 12 -2.33 -17.30 -16.53
N MET A 13 -1.26 -16.99 -17.28
CA MET A 13 -0.26 -16.01 -16.87
C MET A 13 -0.86 -14.62 -16.67
N VAL A 14 -1.74 -14.18 -17.57
CA VAL A 14 -2.42 -12.87 -17.47
C VAL A 14 -3.31 -12.81 -16.23
N VAL A 15 -4.10 -13.87 -15.98
CA VAL A 15 -4.98 -13.95 -14.80
C VAL A 15 -4.17 -13.93 -13.51
N VAL A 16 -3.09 -14.73 -13.44
CA VAL A 16 -2.21 -14.79 -12.27
C VAL A 16 -1.57 -13.41 -12.03
N ALA A 17 -1.03 -12.78 -13.07
CA ALA A 17 -0.45 -11.44 -12.96
C ALA A 17 -1.47 -10.40 -12.43
N ALA A 18 -2.70 -10.40 -12.97
CA ALA A 18 -3.75 -9.48 -12.51
C ALA A 18 -4.11 -9.71 -11.03
N VAL A 19 -4.22 -10.96 -10.59
CA VAL A 19 -4.50 -11.30 -9.18
C VAL A 19 -3.37 -10.85 -8.25
N HIS A 20 -2.11 -11.04 -8.66
CA HIS A 20 -0.97 -10.60 -7.86
C HIS A 20 -0.89 -9.07 -7.73
N ILE A 21 -1.18 -8.33 -8.79
CA ILE A 21 -1.22 -6.86 -8.77
C ILE A 21 -2.28 -6.39 -7.77
N HIS A 22 -3.53 -6.86 -7.90
CA HIS A 22 -4.61 -6.46 -6.98
C HIS A 22 -4.34 -6.82 -5.53
N LYS A 23 -3.72 -7.97 -5.27
CA LYS A 23 -3.35 -8.38 -3.91
C LYS A 23 -2.25 -7.49 -3.34
N ALA A 24 -1.27 -7.10 -4.15
CA ALA A 24 -0.22 -6.19 -3.73
C ALA A 24 -0.79 -4.80 -3.41
N GLU A 25 -1.66 -4.27 -4.29
CA GLU A 25 -2.34 -2.98 -4.10
C GLU A 25 -3.17 -2.94 -2.80
N ALA A 26 -3.99 -3.98 -2.57
CA ALA A 26 -4.80 -4.10 -1.37
C ALA A 26 -3.96 -4.18 -0.10
N THR A 27 -2.83 -4.90 -0.15
CA THR A 27 -1.92 -5.03 1.00
C THR A 27 -1.26 -3.69 1.32
N THR A 28 -0.77 -2.97 0.30
CA THR A 28 -0.19 -1.63 0.49
C THR A 28 -1.22 -0.63 1.00
N ALA A 29 -2.45 -0.64 0.47
CA ALA A 29 -3.51 0.23 0.95
C ALA A 29 -3.85 -0.02 2.43
N GLN A 30 -3.85 -1.28 2.86
CA GLN A 30 -4.07 -1.65 4.26
C GLN A 30 -2.93 -1.16 5.16
N GLN A 31 -1.67 -1.40 4.75
CA GLN A 31 -0.48 -0.97 5.50
C GLN A 31 -0.41 0.55 5.65
N PHE A 32 -0.73 1.29 4.57
CA PHE A 32 -0.81 2.75 4.62
C PHE A 32 -1.92 3.21 5.58
N SER A 33 -3.11 2.63 5.49
CA SER A 33 -4.25 2.94 6.36
C SER A 33 -3.94 2.72 7.84
N ASP A 34 -3.32 1.58 8.18
CA ASP A 34 -2.95 1.26 9.56
C ASP A 34 -1.88 2.23 10.10
N CYS A 35 -0.88 2.56 9.28
CA CYS A 35 0.12 3.58 9.61
C CYS A 35 -0.53 4.95 9.87
N TYR A 36 -1.40 5.38 8.95
CA TYR A 36 -2.04 6.68 8.99
C TYR A 36 -2.93 6.82 10.23
N ASN A 37 -3.79 5.82 10.51
CA ASN A 37 -4.67 5.85 11.67
C ASN A 37 -3.91 5.90 13.00
N SER A 38 -2.81 5.14 13.10
CA SER A 38 -1.95 5.18 14.29
C SER A 38 -1.27 6.54 14.45
N CYS A 39 -0.70 7.08 13.37
CA CYS A 39 -0.05 8.39 13.36
C CYS A 39 -1.03 9.51 13.69
N TYR A 40 -2.19 9.53 13.05
CA TYR A 40 -3.18 10.59 13.18
C TYR A 40 -3.73 10.65 14.61
N ASN A 41 -4.05 9.49 15.21
CA ASN A 41 -4.47 9.42 16.60
C ASN A 41 -3.39 9.94 17.56
N GLY A 42 -2.13 9.53 17.37
CA GLY A 42 -1.02 10.04 18.19
C GLY A 42 -0.82 11.55 18.02
N CYS A 43 -0.78 12.03 16.77
CA CYS A 43 -0.60 13.44 16.45
C CYS A 43 -1.71 14.32 17.05
N TYR A 44 -2.97 13.86 16.98
CA TYR A 44 -4.10 14.59 17.51
C TYR A 44 -4.12 14.62 19.05
N GLN A 45 -3.73 13.51 19.70
CA GLN A 45 -3.72 13.43 21.16
C GLN A 45 -2.50 14.12 21.80
N ASP A 46 -1.31 13.96 21.21
CA ASP A 46 -0.07 14.58 21.69
C ASP A 46 -0.03 16.08 21.39
N GLY A 47 -0.76 16.50 20.37
CA GLY A 47 -0.64 17.82 19.76
C GLY A 47 -1.26 18.98 20.51
N LYS A 48 -1.90 18.83 21.68
CA LYS A 48 -2.54 19.92 22.46
C LYS A 48 -3.05 21.11 21.61
N GLY A 49 -3.83 20.86 20.56
CA GLY A 49 -4.37 21.89 19.67
C GLY A 49 -3.68 22.08 18.31
N ILE A 50 -2.79 21.19 17.89
CA ILE A 50 -2.36 21.12 16.48
C ILE A 50 -3.59 20.74 15.62
N GLY A 51 -3.92 21.55 14.61
CA GLY A 51 -5.11 21.38 13.78
C GLY A 51 -5.08 20.09 12.93
N SER A 52 -6.26 19.57 12.60
CA SER A 52 -6.42 18.32 11.83
C SER A 52 -5.57 18.30 10.57
N THR A 53 -5.58 19.40 9.79
CA THR A 53 -4.81 19.52 8.53
C THR A 53 -3.31 19.32 8.71
N PHE A 54 -2.73 19.73 9.84
CA PHE A 54 -1.31 19.49 10.09
C PHE A 54 -1.06 17.99 10.30
N CYS A 55 -1.90 17.34 11.10
CA CYS A 55 -1.76 15.90 11.36
C CYS A 55 -2.01 15.09 10.08
N GLU A 56 -2.95 15.50 9.23
CA GLU A 56 -3.16 14.89 7.91
C GLU A 56 -1.89 14.96 7.06
N MET A 57 -1.34 16.17 6.83
CA MET A 57 -0.14 16.34 6.01
C MET A 57 1.08 15.62 6.58
N LYS A 58 1.28 15.67 7.89
CA LYS A 58 2.41 15.00 8.54
C LYS A 58 2.31 13.49 8.40
N CYS A 59 1.15 12.92 8.72
CA CYS A 59 0.96 11.47 8.71
C CYS A 59 0.96 10.90 7.30
N ASP A 60 0.44 11.64 6.31
CA ASP A 60 0.56 11.28 4.90
C ASP A 60 2.05 11.17 4.49
N ALA A 61 2.84 12.22 4.74
CA ALA A 61 4.26 12.24 4.40
C ALA A 61 5.08 11.16 5.14
N ASP A 62 4.85 10.98 6.44
CA ASP A 62 5.58 10.01 7.25
C ASP A 62 5.27 8.56 6.82
N CYS A 63 3.99 8.26 6.51
CA CYS A 63 3.59 6.92 6.08
C CYS A 63 4.05 6.60 4.66
N VAL A 64 3.98 7.55 3.72
CA VAL A 64 4.57 7.37 2.38
C VAL A 64 6.07 7.15 2.46
N ALA A 65 6.79 7.88 3.32
CA ALA A 65 8.22 7.70 3.51
C ALA A 65 8.55 6.31 4.08
N LYS A 66 7.73 5.79 5.00
CA LYS A 66 7.88 4.42 5.53
C LYS A 66 7.63 3.36 4.47
N GLU A 67 6.55 3.46 3.70
CA GLU A 67 6.26 2.52 2.61
C GLU A 67 7.38 2.53 1.55
N THR A 68 7.88 3.71 1.21
CA THR A 68 8.97 3.87 0.25
C THR A 68 10.25 3.21 0.77
N LYS A 69 10.58 3.39 2.06
CA LYS A 69 11.73 2.72 2.68
C LYS A 69 11.56 1.20 2.70
N ALA A 70 10.39 0.68 3.06
CA ALA A 70 10.13 -0.76 3.05
C ALA A 70 10.27 -1.37 1.65
N LYS A 71 9.77 -0.68 0.61
CA LYS A 71 9.88 -1.12 -0.80
C LYS A 71 11.31 -1.06 -1.34
N LEU A 72 12.12 -0.08 -0.92
CA LEU A 72 13.48 0.12 -1.44
C LEU A 72 14.55 -0.67 -0.68
N LEU A 73 14.35 -0.91 0.61
CA LEU A 73 15.36 -1.53 1.46
C LEU A 73 15.12 -3.02 1.69
N GLY A 74 13.91 -3.53 1.41
CA GLY A 74 13.56 -4.94 1.55
C GLY A 74 13.77 -5.42 2.99
N GLU A 75 12.70 -5.45 3.79
CA GLU A 75 12.73 -6.21 5.04
C GLU A 75 12.85 -7.72 4.78
#